data_AF-A0A7C9B906-F1
#
_entry.id   AF-A0A7C9B906-F1
#
_cell.length_a   1.000
_cell.length_b   1.000
_cell.length_c   1.000
_cell.angle_alpha   90.00
_cell.angle_beta   90.00
_cell.angle_gamma   90.00
#
_symmetry.space_group_name_H-M   'P 1'
#
loop_
_entity.id
_entity.type
_entity.pdbx_description
1 polymer ?
#
loop_
_entity_poly.entity_id
_entity_poly.type
_entity_poly.pdbx_seq_one_letter_code
_entity_poly.pdbx_strand_id
1 'polypeptide(L)'
;QVYNRENGHIGFMLSCYDAELSYNHQTDTFQARYPPHGRRAVAIESGVPWERLRAAPVNTSPHDLHVSDCLNNLHPGDHIEIQWRRNKEFPYGAVVLEFNHYSPGSRWRRTVISRKDHRETGNETDGFYGGIRKLYRTDEIATWKR
;
A
#
# COMPACT_ATOMS: atom_id res chain seq x y z
N GLN A 1 9.12 3.29 -3.14
CA GLN A 1 8.15 3.08 -2.06
C GLN A 1 8.85 2.81 -0.76
N VAL A 2 8.25 3.23 0.36
CA VAL A 2 8.76 3.03 1.72
C VAL A 2 7.76 2.19 2.51
N TYR A 3 8.21 1.08 3.09
CA TYR A 3 7.42 0.25 4.00
C TYR A 3 7.15 1.02 5.30
N ASN A 4 5.91 1.00 5.78
CA ASN A 4 5.54 1.58 7.07
C ASN A 4 6.13 0.76 8.23
N ARG A 5 6.47 1.40 9.35
CA ARG A 5 6.91 0.76 10.59
C ARG A 5 5.83 0.85 11.67
N GLU A 6 5.95 0.01 12.69
CA GLU A 6 4.99 -0.07 13.78
C GLU A 6 4.78 1.25 14.53
N ASN A 7 5.77 2.10 14.77
CA ASN A 7 5.71 3.41 15.48
C ASN A 7 4.41 3.72 16.28
N GLY A 8 3.91 2.79 17.11
CA GLY A 8 2.64 2.92 17.84
C GLY A 8 1.32 2.80 17.05
N HIS A 9 1.35 2.56 15.73
CA HIS A 9 0.19 2.41 14.84
C HIS A 9 0.03 0.97 14.32
N ILE A 10 -0.42 0.08 15.20
CA ILE A 10 -0.60 -1.39 15.01
C ILE A 10 -1.42 -1.76 13.75
N GLY A 11 -2.21 -0.83 13.19
CA GLY A 11 -3.08 -1.08 12.03
C GLY A 11 -2.46 -0.94 10.63
N PHE A 12 -1.20 -0.50 10.49
CA PHE A 12 -0.61 -0.11 9.19
C PHE A 12 0.69 -0.83 8.82
N MET A 13 1.11 -1.85 9.57
CA MET A 13 2.40 -2.55 9.32
C MET A 13 2.51 -3.19 7.93
N LEU A 14 1.40 -3.68 7.38
CA LEU A 14 1.35 -4.31 6.06
C LEU A 14 1.01 -3.29 4.97
N SER A 15 1.72 -2.16 4.97
CA SER A 15 1.53 -1.14 3.96
C SER A 15 2.83 -0.43 3.58
N CYS A 16 2.84 0.15 2.38
CA CYS A 16 3.88 1.04 1.93
C CYS A 16 3.29 2.27 1.26
N TYR A 17 4.10 3.31 1.16
CA TYR A 17 3.70 4.57 0.56
C TYR A 17 4.72 5.06 -0.47
N ASP A 18 4.26 5.84 -1.44
CA ASP A 18 5.14 6.47 -2.42
C ASP A 18 5.87 7.66 -1.79
N ALA A 19 7.17 7.75 -2.05
CA ALA A 19 8.01 8.82 -1.51
C ALA A 19 9.11 9.16 -2.49
N GLU A 20 9.50 10.42 -2.49
CA GLU A 20 10.75 10.85 -3.12
C GLU A 20 11.89 10.55 -2.14
N LEU A 21 12.95 9.91 -2.64
CA LEU A 21 14.06 9.44 -1.83
C LEU A 21 15.33 10.24 -2.15
N SER A 22 16.03 10.66 -1.12
CA SER A 22 17.37 11.24 -1.21
C SER A 22 18.34 10.40 -0.39
N TYR A 23 19.41 9.91 -1.01
CA TYR A 23 20.40 9.05 -0.34
C TYR A 23 21.47 9.87 0.39
N ASN A 24 21.73 9.54 1.64
CA ASN A 24 22.82 10.08 2.44
C ASN A 24 23.93 9.04 2.62
N HIS A 25 25.04 9.24 1.91
CA HIS A 25 26.20 8.35 1.95
C HIS A 25 26.93 8.32 3.30
N GLN A 26 26.81 9.36 4.13
CA GLN A 26 27.53 9.43 5.41
C GLN A 26 26.93 8.50 6.44
N THR A 27 25.61 8.32 6.39
CA THR A 27 24.86 7.48 7.33
C THR A 27 24.36 6.19 6.71
N ASP A 28 24.58 5.98 5.40
CA ASP A 28 24.03 4.87 4.61
C ASP A 28 22.51 4.72 4.76
N THR A 29 21.80 5.85 4.67
CA THR A 29 20.34 5.90 4.82
C THR A 29 19.72 6.90 3.86
N PHE A 30 18.40 6.87 3.77
CA PHE A 30 17.60 7.76 2.94
C PHE A 30 16.82 8.77 3.78
N GLN A 31 16.59 9.92 3.16
CA GLN A 31 15.52 10.82 3.50
C GLN A 31 14.35 10.51 2.58
N ALA A 32 13.21 10.13 3.15
CA ALA A 32 11.97 9.92 2.42
C ALA A 32 11.08 11.15 2.59
N ARG A 33 10.69 11.75 1.47
CA ARG A 33 9.76 12.86 1.42
C ARG A 33 8.42 12.36 0.91
N TYR A 34 7.42 12.44 1.78
CA TYR A 34 6.04 12.24 1.38
C TYR A 34 5.56 13.50 0.67
N PRO A 35 4.91 13.39 -0.51
CA PRO A 35 4.40 14.56 -1.22
C PRO A 35 3.49 15.42 -0.32
N PRO A 36 3.35 16.73 -0.59
CA PRO A 36 2.35 17.55 0.10
C PRO A 36 0.94 17.12 -0.31
N HIS A 37 0.01 17.03 0.65
CA HIS A 37 -1.36 16.56 0.42
C HIS A 37 -2.38 17.55 0.97
N GLY A 38 -3.11 18.22 0.10
CA GLY A 38 -4.06 19.27 0.47
C GLY A 38 -3.41 20.34 1.33
N ARG A 39 -3.90 20.52 2.56
CA ARG A 39 -3.34 21.48 3.53
C ARG A 39 -2.23 20.91 4.43
N ARG A 40 -1.86 19.63 4.30
CA ARG A 40 -0.82 19.04 5.14
C ARG A 40 0.57 19.39 4.62
N ALA A 41 1.43 19.81 5.55
CA ALA A 41 2.83 20.03 5.28
C ALA A 41 3.49 18.73 4.78
N VAL A 42 4.54 18.91 3.98
CA VAL A 42 5.43 17.83 3.54
C VAL A 42 5.91 17.05 4.76
N ALA A 43 5.63 15.75 4.79
CA ALA A 43 6.18 14.87 5.81
C ALA A 43 7.55 14.37 5.34
N ILE A 44 8.56 14.55 6.18
CA ILE A 44 9.92 14.11 5.90
C ILE A 44 10.32 13.10 6.97
N GLU A 45 10.70 11.92 6.52
CA GLU A 45 11.27 10.87 7.36
C GLU A 45 12.76 10.76 7.06
N SER A 46 13.61 10.95 8.07
CA SER A 46 15.07 10.79 7.95
C SER A 46 15.52 9.44 8.49
N GLY A 47 16.69 8.98 8.02
CA GLY A 47 17.28 7.73 8.50
C GLY A 47 16.53 6.48 8.03
N VAL A 48 15.83 6.54 6.90
CA VAL A 48 15.15 5.38 6.31
C VAL A 48 16.20 4.42 5.77
N PRO A 49 16.32 3.19 6.29
CA PRO A 49 17.32 2.25 5.84
C PRO A 49 16.86 1.47 4.59
N TRP A 50 17.80 0.80 3.91
CA TRP A 50 17.57 0.10 2.65
C TRP A 50 16.47 -0.94 2.71
N GLU A 51 16.36 -1.69 3.81
CA GLU A 51 15.35 -2.74 3.97
C GLU A 51 13.91 -2.23 3.99
N ARG A 52 13.71 -0.91 4.15
CA ARG A 52 12.40 -0.28 4.06
C ARG A 52 12.02 0.15 2.65
N LEU A 53 12.93 0.03 1.69
CA LEU A 53 12.71 0.51 0.35
C LEU A 53 12.36 -0.63 -0.59
N ARG A 54 11.40 -0.35 -1.48
CA ARG A 54 11.21 -1.14 -2.71
C ARG A 54 10.97 -0.22 -3.90
N ALA A 55 11.28 -0.70 -5.08
CA ALA A 55 10.79 -0.09 -6.31
C ALA A 55 9.25 -0.16 -6.33
N ALA A 56 8.60 0.84 -6.94
CA ALA A 56 7.17 0.75 -7.17
C ALA A 56 6.89 -0.44 -8.12
N PRO A 57 5.99 -1.36 -7.77
CA PRO A 57 5.75 -2.57 -8.57
C PRO A 57 5.02 -2.27 -9.88
N VAL A 58 4.37 -1.11 -9.97
CA VAL A 58 3.65 -0.63 -11.15
C VAL A 58 4.15 0.77 -11.49
N ASN A 59 4.38 1.02 -12.77
CA ASN A 59 4.77 2.34 -13.28
C ASN A 59 3.51 3.18 -13.54
N THR A 60 2.80 3.53 -12.47
CA THR A 60 1.56 4.32 -12.54
C THR A 60 1.71 5.51 -11.60
N SER A 61 1.10 6.65 -11.93
CA SER A 61 1.08 7.80 -11.03
C SER A 61 0.52 7.40 -9.66
N PRO A 62 1.07 7.90 -8.54
CA PRO A 62 0.53 7.65 -7.20
C PRO A 62 -0.94 8.07 -7.04
N HIS A 63 -1.45 8.94 -7.92
CA HIS A 63 -2.83 9.44 -7.89
C HIS A 63 -3.79 8.64 -8.78
N ASP A 64 -3.25 7.75 -9.61
CA ASP A 64 -4.03 7.00 -10.58
C ASP A 64 -4.41 5.63 -10.00
N LEU A 65 -5.69 5.29 -10.17
CA LEU A 65 -6.19 3.98 -9.83
C LEU A 65 -5.53 2.92 -10.71
N HIS A 66 -4.83 1.96 -10.09
CA HIS A 66 -4.28 0.84 -10.83
C HIS A 66 -5.41 -0.02 -11.41
N VAL A 67 -5.36 -0.25 -12.73
CA VAL A 67 -6.30 -1.10 -13.44
C VAL A 67 -5.86 -2.55 -13.30
N SER A 68 -6.60 -3.30 -12.48
CA SER A 68 -6.31 -4.71 -12.20
C SER A 68 -6.56 -5.60 -13.41
N ASP A 69 -5.53 -6.31 -13.84
CA ASP A 69 -5.59 -7.36 -14.86
C ASP A 69 -5.90 -8.76 -14.28
N CYS A 70 -5.80 -8.90 -12.96
CA CYS A 70 -5.84 -10.20 -12.28
C CYS A 70 -7.21 -10.57 -11.66
N LEU A 71 -8.22 -9.70 -11.71
CA LEU A 71 -9.48 -9.88 -10.96
C LEU A 71 -10.22 -11.19 -11.26
N ASN A 72 -10.19 -11.63 -12.51
CA ASN A 72 -10.84 -12.88 -12.94
C ASN A 72 -10.06 -14.13 -12.52
N ASN A 73 -8.78 -13.98 -12.19
CA ASN A 73 -7.85 -15.07 -11.87
C ASN A 73 -7.51 -15.12 -10.36
N LEU A 74 -8.24 -14.36 -9.53
CA LEU A 74 -8.12 -14.40 -8.08
C LEU A 74 -8.86 -15.61 -7.50
N HIS A 75 -8.13 -16.41 -6.75
CA HIS A 75 -8.59 -17.62 -6.07
C HIS A 75 -8.35 -17.51 -4.55
N PRO A 76 -9.11 -18.25 -3.72
CA PRO A 76 -8.79 -18.38 -2.30
C PRO A 76 -7.32 -18.82 -2.10
N GLY A 77 -6.62 -18.17 -1.16
CA GLY A 77 -5.21 -18.42 -0.87
C GLY A 77 -4.22 -17.57 -1.68
N ASP A 78 -4.69 -16.80 -2.67
CA ASP A 78 -3.84 -15.82 -3.35
C ASP A 78 -3.43 -14.68 -2.41
N HIS A 79 -2.19 -14.20 -2.59
CA HIS A 79 -1.68 -13.03 -1.90
C HIS A 79 -1.90 -11.81 -2.79
N ILE A 80 -2.44 -10.72 -2.23
CA ILE A 80 -2.76 -9.52 -3.00
C ILE A 80 -2.30 -8.24 -2.30
N GLU A 81 -1.98 -7.24 -3.11
CA GLU A 81 -1.86 -5.85 -2.72
C GLU A 81 -3.08 -5.07 -3.21
N ILE A 82 -3.55 -4.14 -2.40
CA ILE A 82 -4.65 -3.22 -2.71
C ILE A 82 -4.15 -1.80 -2.57
N GLN A 83 -4.42 -0.97 -3.58
CA GLN A 83 -4.25 0.47 -3.46
C GLN A 83 -5.29 1.04 -2.48
N TRP A 84 -4.84 1.83 -1.51
CA TRP A 84 -5.69 2.50 -0.51
C TRP A 84 -5.25 3.95 -0.32
N ARG A 85 -6.21 4.85 -0.10
CA ARG A 85 -5.98 6.24 0.30
C ARG A 85 -7.03 6.69 1.31
N ARG A 86 -6.66 7.62 2.18
CA ARG A 86 -7.58 8.13 3.22
C ARG A 86 -8.73 8.95 2.64
N ASN A 87 -8.46 9.78 1.66
CA ASN A 87 -9.46 10.56 0.92
C ASN A 87 -8.92 10.90 -0.47
N LYS A 88 -9.74 11.55 -1.31
CA LYS A 88 -9.40 11.84 -2.70
C LYS A 88 -8.25 12.84 -2.91
N GLU A 89 -7.84 13.57 -1.86
CA GLU A 89 -6.69 14.47 -1.89
C GLU A 89 -5.36 13.75 -1.61
N PHE A 90 -5.40 12.49 -1.16
CA PHE A 90 -4.20 11.67 -0.95
C PHE A 90 -3.94 10.77 -2.18
N PRO A 91 -2.67 10.46 -2.49
CA PRO A 91 -2.29 9.40 -3.40
C PRO A 91 -2.60 8.06 -2.74
N TYR A 92 -2.68 7.04 -3.58
CA TYR A 92 -2.75 5.67 -3.14
C TYR A 92 -1.41 5.25 -2.52
N GLY A 93 -1.49 4.68 -1.31
CA GLY A 93 -0.51 3.73 -0.81
C GLY A 93 -0.92 2.31 -1.18
N ALA A 94 -0.05 1.34 -0.97
CA ALA A 94 -0.40 -0.07 -1.11
C ALA A 94 -0.54 -0.70 0.27
N VAL A 95 -1.61 -1.47 0.46
CA VAL A 95 -1.87 -2.30 1.63
C VAL A 95 -1.87 -3.75 1.19
N VAL A 96 -1.18 -4.61 1.92
CA VAL A 96 -1.16 -6.05 1.65
C VAL A 96 -2.20 -6.71 2.52
N LEU A 97 -3.04 -7.51 1.88
CA LEU A 97 -4.04 -8.31 2.57
C LEU A 97 -3.71 -9.79 2.36
N GLU A 98 -3.37 -10.46 3.46
CA GLU A 98 -3.31 -11.91 3.50
C GLU A 98 -4.66 -12.43 4.02
N PHE A 99 -5.42 -13.14 3.18
CA PHE A 99 -6.76 -13.64 3.52
C PHE A 99 -6.72 -15.10 3.99
N ASN A 100 -6.15 -15.39 5.16
CA ASN A 100 -6.06 -16.77 5.67
C ASN A 100 -7.25 -17.19 6.56
N HIS A 101 -8.48 -16.85 6.15
CA HIS A 101 -9.73 -16.95 6.92
C HIS A 101 -9.82 -15.95 8.07
N TYR A 102 -10.32 -14.74 7.80
CA TYR A 102 -10.58 -13.76 8.84
C TYR A 102 -11.48 -14.28 9.97
N SER A 103 -11.11 -13.94 11.21
CA SER A 103 -12.01 -14.07 12.36
C SER A 103 -13.30 -13.28 12.10
N PRO A 104 -14.47 -13.74 12.59
CA PRO A 104 -15.76 -13.09 12.31
C PRO A 104 -15.83 -11.58 12.63
N GLY A 105 -14.96 -11.07 13.50
CA GLY A 105 -14.89 -9.65 13.87
C GLY A 105 -13.94 -8.78 13.04
N SER A 106 -13.17 -9.33 12.09
CA SER A 106 -12.24 -8.51 11.30
C SER A 106 -12.99 -7.64 10.30
N ARG A 107 -12.84 -6.30 10.41
CA ARG A 107 -13.36 -5.33 9.43
C ARG A 107 -12.82 -5.54 8.02
N TRP A 108 -11.67 -6.21 7.87
CA TRP A 108 -11.08 -6.59 6.58
C TRP A 108 -11.79 -7.77 5.90
N ARG A 109 -12.70 -8.46 6.61
CA ARG A 109 -13.45 -9.62 6.08
C ARG A 109 -14.51 -9.25 5.05
N ARG A 110 -15.03 -8.03 5.06
CA ARG A 110 -16.11 -7.61 4.17
C ARG A 110 -15.74 -6.32 3.47
N THR A 111 -15.07 -6.47 2.34
CA THR A 111 -15.25 -5.53 1.23
C THR A 111 -15.63 -6.31 -0.02
N VAL A 112 -16.59 -5.78 -0.78
CA VAL A 112 -17.05 -6.39 -2.03
C VAL A 112 -16.42 -5.59 -3.16
N ILE A 113 -15.54 -6.24 -3.92
CA ILE A 113 -14.90 -5.63 -5.09
C ILE A 113 -15.56 -6.22 -6.34
N SER A 114 -16.13 -5.35 -7.19
CA SER A 114 -16.76 -5.75 -8.44
C SER A 114 -15.69 -6.19 -9.44
N ARG A 115 -15.85 -7.40 -10.00
CA ARG A 115 -14.94 -7.94 -11.03
C ARG A 115 -15.22 -7.41 -12.44
N LYS A 116 -16.42 -6.85 -12.69
CA LYS A 116 -16.86 -6.44 -14.03
C LYS A 116 -16.67 -4.94 -14.30
N ASP A 117 -16.83 -4.13 -13.27
CA ASP A 117 -16.76 -2.66 -13.34
C ASP A 117 -15.86 -2.12 -12.22
N HIS A 118 -14.64 -2.66 -12.12
CA HIS A 118 -13.74 -2.34 -11.02
C HIS A 118 -13.45 -0.83 -10.98
N ARG A 119 -13.86 -0.22 -9.87
CA ARG A 119 -13.61 1.17 -9.55
C ARG A 119 -13.20 1.28 -8.10
N GLU A 120 -12.55 2.39 -7.78
CA GLU A 120 -12.35 2.78 -6.41
C GLU A 120 -13.67 2.74 -5.63
N THR A 121 -13.62 2.10 -4.47
CA THR A 121 -14.75 1.92 -3.55
C THR A 121 -14.34 2.42 -2.17
N GLY A 122 -15.29 2.92 -1.37
CA GLY A 122 -15.01 3.41 -0.02
C GLY A 122 -15.72 4.71 0.28
N ASN A 123 -15.31 5.35 1.37
CA ASN A 123 -15.92 6.59 1.87
C ASN A 123 -14.91 7.40 2.71
N GLU A 124 -15.27 8.62 3.11
CA GLU A 124 -14.40 9.52 3.87
C GLU A 124 -14.09 9.05 5.30
N THR A 125 -14.87 8.11 5.84
CA THR A 125 -14.65 7.53 7.18
C THR A 125 -13.64 6.40 7.14
N ASP A 126 -13.76 5.52 6.15
CA ASP A 126 -12.95 4.28 6.05
C ASP A 126 -11.77 4.41 5.07
N GLY A 127 -11.76 5.48 4.29
CA GLY A 127 -10.89 5.65 3.14
C GLY A 127 -11.43 4.95 1.90
N PHE A 128 -10.68 5.12 0.84
CA PHE A 128 -10.98 4.60 -0.48
C PHE A 128 -9.94 3.56 -0.86
N TYR A 129 -10.39 2.48 -1.48
CA TYR A 129 -9.56 1.37 -1.92
C TYR A 129 -9.96 0.96 -3.33
N GLY A 130 -8.99 0.42 -4.06
CA GLY A 130 -9.16 0.16 -5.46
C GLY A 130 -8.14 -0.84 -5.97
N GLY A 131 -7.38 -0.46 -6.98
CA GLY A 131 -6.48 -1.31 -7.76
C GLY A 131 -5.87 -2.47 -6.97
N ILE A 132 -6.19 -3.68 -7.41
CA ILE A 132 -5.67 -4.93 -6.87
C ILE A 132 -4.55 -5.44 -7.76
N ARG A 133 -3.47 -5.90 -7.14
CA ARG A 133 -2.41 -6.67 -7.79
C ARG A 133 -2.22 -7.99 -7.07
N LYS A 134 -2.18 -9.09 -7.83
CA LYS A 134 -1.81 -10.40 -7.30
C LYS A 134 -0.28 -10.50 -7.15
N LEU A 135 0.17 -11.00 -6.01
CA LEU A 135 1.57 -11.29 -5.74
C LEU A 135 1.87 -12.72 -6.16
N TYR A 136 2.89 -12.90 -7.00
CA TYR A 136 3.31 -14.22 -7.49
C TYR A 136 4.66 -14.64 -6.91
N ARG A 137 5.56 -13.68 -6.68
CA ARG A 137 6.94 -13.99 -6.31
C ARG A 137 7.07 -14.19 -4.81
N THR A 138 7.73 -15.27 -4.42
CA THR A 138 7.90 -15.66 -3.03
C THR A 138 8.75 -14.67 -2.23
N ASP A 139 9.73 -14.01 -2.86
CA ASP A 139 10.54 -12.96 -2.24
C ASP A 139 9.71 -11.71 -1.88
N GLU A 140 8.84 -11.30 -2.79
CA GLU A 140 7.90 -10.20 -2.57
C GLU A 140 6.89 -10.56 -1.46
N ILE A 141 6.33 -11.76 -1.50
CA ILE A 141 5.41 -12.26 -0.46
C ILE A 141 6.12 -12.33 0.90
N ALA A 142 7.34 -12.88 0.95
CA ALA A 142 8.11 -13.03 2.18
C ALA A 142 8.47 -11.68 2.81
N THR A 143 8.59 -10.61 2.01
CA THR A 143 8.87 -9.26 2.53
C THR A 143 7.74 -8.74 3.42
N TRP A 144 6.50 -9.13 3.13
CA TRP A 144 5.31 -8.75 3.91
C TRP A 144 5.02 -9.69 5.09
N LYS A 145 5.77 -10.78 5.25
CA LYS A 145 5.62 -11.74 6.36
C LYS A 145 6.67 -11.57 7.47
N ARG A 146 7.49 -10.53 7.37
CA ARG A 146 8.58 -10.23 8.32
C ARG A 146 8.08 -9.52 9.57
#